data_AF-A0A149ZRV7-F1
#
_entry.id   AF-A0A149ZRV7-F1
#
_cell.length_a   1.000
_cell.length_b   1.000
_cell.length_c   1.000
_cell.angle_alpha   90.00
_cell.angle_beta   90.00
_cell.angle_gamma   90.00
#
_symmetry.space_group_name_H-M   'P 1'
#
loop_
_entity.id
_entity.type
_entity.pdbx_description
1 polymer ?
#
loop_
_entity_poly.entity_id
_entity_poly.type
_entity_poly.pdbx_seq_one_letter_code
_entity_poly.pdbx_strand_id
1 'polypeptide(L)'
;ISREIARNREPSGRYRARSAHAAAYHRASRPKPSKLATNPSLRETVEKSLTERHSPEQIAGRLRLDFPDDPRMRVSTETIYQSLYQPSRGGLEHTLTRSLRTGRGLRRPSRKAGQRKNRIPDMANIADRPKEVKDRAVAGHWEGDLIIGKRNLSAIGTLVERSTGTVMLVHLPDGYKPEHTAPALTEQLETLPAILRRTLTWDQGSEMRDWKSVSAATGIDIYFCDPHAPWQRGTNENTNGILRQYFPKGSDLSAHSKADL
;
A
#
# COMPACT_ATOMS: atom_id res chain seq x y z
N ILE A 1 -16.78 -41.80 -34.44
CA ILE A 1 -16.47 -42.58 -33.21
C ILE A 1 -15.10 -43.29 -33.30
N SER A 2 -14.68 -43.81 -34.47
CA SER A 2 -13.37 -44.49 -34.66
C SER A 2 -12.14 -43.74 -34.11
N ARG A 3 -12.04 -42.43 -34.35
CA ARG A 3 -10.95 -41.58 -33.84
C ARG A 3 -10.88 -41.51 -32.30
N GLU A 4 -12.03 -41.57 -31.62
CA GLU A 4 -12.11 -41.52 -30.16
C GLU A 4 -11.70 -42.85 -29.53
N ILE A 5 -12.10 -43.96 -30.15
CA ILE A 5 -11.74 -45.32 -29.75
C ILE A 5 -10.24 -45.54 -29.96
N ALA A 6 -9.69 -45.12 -31.10
CA ALA A 6 -8.26 -45.26 -31.38
C ALA A 6 -7.39 -44.45 -30.41
N ARG A 7 -7.80 -43.23 -30.06
CA ARG A 7 -7.06 -42.32 -29.18
C ARG A 7 -7.06 -42.74 -27.71
N ASN A 8 -8.10 -43.42 -27.25
CA ASN A 8 -8.31 -43.75 -25.84
C ASN A 8 -8.39 -45.25 -25.57
N ARG A 9 -7.76 -46.05 -26.45
CA ARG A 9 -7.65 -47.49 -26.28
C ARG A 9 -6.62 -47.79 -25.18
N GLU A 10 -6.97 -48.63 -24.23
CA GLU A 10 -6.00 -49.17 -23.27
C GLU A 10 -4.98 -50.06 -24.00
N PRO A 11 -3.78 -50.31 -23.42
CA PRO A 11 -2.80 -51.23 -24.02
C PRO A 11 -3.36 -52.63 -24.33
N SER A 12 -4.38 -53.05 -23.59
CA SER A 12 -5.14 -54.30 -23.79
C SER A 12 -6.07 -54.29 -25.02
N GLY A 13 -6.15 -53.19 -25.76
CA GLY A 13 -7.01 -53.05 -26.91
C GLY A 13 -8.49 -52.78 -26.58
N ARG A 14 -8.86 -52.56 -25.32
CA ARG A 14 -10.24 -52.23 -24.92
C ARG A 14 -10.44 -50.72 -24.77
N TYR A 15 -11.62 -50.22 -25.12
CA TYR A 15 -12.02 -48.84 -24.85
C TYR A 15 -12.79 -48.78 -23.53
N ARG A 16 -12.43 -47.85 -22.65
CA ARG A 16 -13.17 -47.56 -21.41
C ARG A 16 -13.52 -46.09 -21.33
N ALA A 17 -14.82 -45.79 -21.30
CA ALA A 17 -15.32 -44.42 -21.31
C ALA A 17 -14.82 -43.58 -20.11
N ARG A 18 -14.71 -44.17 -18.90
CA ARG A 18 -14.20 -43.45 -17.72
C ARG A 18 -12.72 -43.05 -17.87
N SER A 19 -11.88 -43.95 -18.36
CA SER A 19 -10.46 -43.69 -18.61
C SER A 19 -10.28 -42.66 -19.74
N ALA A 20 -11.07 -42.76 -20.81
CA ALA A 20 -11.10 -41.80 -21.90
C ALA A 20 -11.49 -40.40 -21.42
N HIS A 21 -12.51 -40.32 -20.55
CA HIS A 21 -12.97 -39.06 -19.95
C HIS A 21 -11.92 -38.44 -19.03
N ALA A 22 -11.30 -39.21 -18.15
CA ALA A 22 -10.20 -38.74 -17.30
C ALA A 22 -9.01 -38.24 -18.14
N ALA A 23 -8.60 -38.99 -19.17
CA ALA A 23 -7.54 -38.58 -20.08
C ALA A 23 -7.91 -37.32 -20.89
N ALA A 24 -9.16 -37.19 -21.30
CA ALA A 24 -9.66 -35.98 -21.95
C ALA A 24 -9.61 -34.77 -21.01
N TYR A 25 -10.01 -34.94 -19.75
CA TYR A 25 -9.90 -33.90 -18.72
C TYR A 25 -8.45 -33.49 -18.47
N HIS A 26 -7.53 -34.45 -18.33
CA HIS A 26 -6.10 -34.18 -18.21
C HIS A 26 -5.52 -33.48 -19.45
N ARG A 27 -5.87 -33.89 -20.67
CA ARG A 27 -5.41 -33.21 -21.90
C ARG A 27 -6.02 -31.82 -22.06
N ALA A 28 -7.27 -31.64 -21.62
CA ALA A 28 -7.95 -30.35 -21.64
C ALA A 28 -7.34 -29.36 -20.63
N SER A 29 -6.74 -29.87 -19.53
CA SER A 29 -6.14 -29.02 -18.50
C SER A 29 -5.02 -28.11 -19.01
N ARG A 30 -4.35 -28.46 -20.14
CA ARG A 30 -3.29 -27.70 -20.84
C ARG A 30 -2.52 -26.74 -19.91
N PRO A 31 -1.86 -27.26 -18.85
CA PRO A 31 -1.24 -26.39 -17.86
C PRO A 31 -0.08 -25.68 -18.55
N LYS A 32 -0.25 -24.37 -18.78
CA LYS A 32 0.86 -23.52 -19.21
C LYS A 32 1.67 -23.20 -17.96
N PRO A 33 2.91 -23.68 -17.83
CA PRO A 33 3.74 -23.32 -16.70
C PRO A 33 3.89 -21.79 -16.67
N SER A 34 3.85 -21.21 -15.47
CA SER A 34 3.92 -19.75 -15.33
C SER A 34 5.26 -19.24 -15.84
N LYS A 35 5.30 -17.99 -16.33
CA LYS A 35 6.54 -17.41 -16.87
C LYS A 35 7.66 -17.36 -15.81
N LEU A 36 7.31 -17.16 -14.55
CA LEU A 36 8.24 -17.17 -13.43
C LEU A 36 8.73 -18.60 -13.08
N ALA A 37 7.94 -19.63 -13.38
CA ALA A 37 8.39 -21.01 -13.24
C ALA A 37 9.39 -21.43 -14.33
N THR A 38 9.28 -20.87 -15.54
CA THR A 38 10.10 -21.26 -16.69
C THR A 38 11.30 -20.36 -16.96
N ASN A 39 11.36 -19.16 -16.35
CA ASN A 39 12.47 -18.23 -16.50
C ASN A 39 13.13 -17.95 -15.13
N PRO A 40 14.21 -18.70 -14.77
CA PRO A 40 14.90 -18.55 -13.49
C PRO A 40 15.47 -17.16 -13.25
N SER A 41 16.05 -16.51 -14.26
CA SER A 41 16.65 -15.17 -14.12
C SER A 41 15.60 -14.09 -13.82
N LEU A 42 14.47 -14.14 -14.52
CA LEU A 42 13.34 -13.26 -14.22
C LEU A 42 12.80 -13.52 -12.82
N ARG A 43 12.65 -14.79 -12.42
CA ARG A 43 12.19 -15.16 -11.09
C ARG A 43 13.10 -14.60 -10.00
N GLU A 44 14.40 -14.85 -10.09
CA GLU A 44 15.38 -14.39 -9.11
C GLU A 44 15.35 -12.87 -8.95
N THR A 45 15.24 -12.15 -10.07
CA THR A 45 15.12 -10.68 -10.06
C THR A 45 13.84 -10.21 -9.35
N VAL A 46 12.71 -10.90 -9.61
CA VAL A 46 11.42 -10.62 -8.96
C VAL A 46 11.49 -10.95 -7.45
N GLU A 47 12.06 -12.09 -7.06
CA GLU A 47 12.22 -12.52 -5.67
C GLU A 47 13.11 -11.57 -4.88
N LYS A 48 14.23 -11.15 -5.46
CA LYS A 48 15.12 -10.15 -4.88
C LYS A 48 14.39 -8.83 -4.66
N SER A 49 13.72 -8.33 -5.71
CA SER A 49 13.00 -7.06 -5.63
C SER A 49 11.84 -7.10 -4.61
N LEU A 50 11.12 -8.23 -4.51
CA LEU A 50 10.11 -8.43 -3.48
C LEU A 50 10.74 -8.43 -2.08
N THR A 51 11.90 -9.06 -1.91
CA THR A 51 12.62 -9.05 -0.61
C THR A 51 13.06 -7.64 -0.22
N GLU A 52 13.43 -6.82 -1.21
CA GLU A 52 13.71 -5.39 -1.07
C GLU A 52 12.45 -4.51 -0.91
N ARG A 53 11.26 -5.13 -0.81
CA ARG A 53 9.96 -4.49 -0.56
C ARG A 53 9.43 -3.65 -1.73
N HIS A 54 9.90 -3.90 -2.96
CA HIS A 54 9.28 -3.32 -4.15
C HIS A 54 7.88 -3.89 -4.40
N SER A 55 6.92 -3.04 -4.75
CA SER A 55 5.59 -3.51 -5.14
C SER A 55 5.64 -4.25 -6.49
N PRO A 56 4.72 -5.18 -6.77
CA PRO A 56 4.62 -5.84 -8.07
C PRO A 56 4.56 -4.85 -9.26
N GLU A 57 3.98 -3.66 -9.08
CA GLU A 57 3.93 -2.61 -10.10
C GLU A 57 5.30 -1.96 -10.32
N GLN A 58 6.01 -1.65 -9.23
CA GLN A 58 7.38 -1.14 -9.28
C GLN A 58 8.30 -2.15 -9.97
N ILE A 59 8.18 -3.43 -9.64
CA ILE A 59 8.95 -4.51 -10.26
C ILE A 59 8.67 -4.59 -11.76
N ALA A 60 7.39 -4.66 -12.15
CA ALA A 60 7.01 -4.75 -13.57
C ALA A 60 7.46 -3.53 -14.39
N GLY A 61 7.41 -2.33 -13.80
CA GLY A 61 7.90 -1.10 -14.43
C GLY A 61 9.43 -1.07 -14.52
N ARG A 62 10.13 -1.38 -13.42
CA ARG A 62 11.58 -1.35 -13.32
C ARG A 62 12.26 -2.35 -14.26
N LEU A 63 11.70 -3.56 -14.39
CA LEU A 63 12.20 -4.57 -15.33
C LEU A 63 12.25 -4.06 -16.78
N ARG A 64 11.36 -3.15 -17.19
CA ARG A 64 11.39 -2.57 -18.54
C ARG A 64 12.50 -1.53 -18.71
N LEU A 65 12.91 -0.88 -17.63
CA LEU A 65 13.98 0.12 -17.63
C LEU A 65 15.36 -0.54 -17.51
N ASP A 66 15.48 -1.54 -16.64
CA ASP A 66 16.75 -2.24 -16.40
C ASP A 66 17.09 -3.23 -17.53
N PHE A 67 16.07 -3.74 -18.23
CA PHE A 67 16.23 -4.68 -19.36
C PHE A 67 15.43 -4.22 -20.59
N PRO A 68 15.77 -3.07 -21.20
CA PRO A 68 15.00 -2.49 -22.30
C PRO A 68 14.92 -3.43 -23.52
N ASP A 69 16.03 -4.11 -23.81
CA ASP A 69 16.22 -4.94 -25.00
C ASP A 69 15.92 -6.44 -24.78
N ASP A 70 15.52 -6.85 -23.57
CA ASP A 70 15.17 -8.25 -23.29
C ASP A 70 13.67 -8.44 -22.97
N PRO A 71 12.84 -8.79 -23.97
CA PRO A 71 11.43 -9.10 -23.76
C PRO A 71 11.16 -10.26 -22.79
N ARG A 72 12.13 -11.15 -22.56
CA ARG A 72 11.98 -12.28 -21.64
C ARG A 72 11.91 -11.81 -20.18
N MET A 73 12.48 -10.63 -19.88
CA MET A 73 12.44 -10.01 -18.54
C MET A 73 11.15 -9.25 -18.25
N ARG A 74 10.18 -9.23 -19.18
CA ARG A 74 8.89 -8.56 -18.97
C ARG A 74 7.93 -9.46 -18.22
N VAL A 75 7.30 -8.95 -17.16
CA VAL A 75 6.21 -9.63 -16.45
C VAL A 75 5.12 -8.61 -16.12
N SER A 76 3.86 -9.02 -16.16
CA SER A 76 2.76 -8.15 -15.71
C SER A 76 2.64 -8.19 -14.20
N THR A 77 2.16 -7.08 -13.62
CA THR A 77 1.81 -6.99 -12.19
C THR A 77 0.93 -8.15 -11.74
N GLU A 78 -0.11 -8.48 -12.53
CA GLU A 78 -1.03 -9.58 -12.22
C GLU A 78 -0.34 -10.94 -12.21
N THR A 79 0.65 -11.18 -13.08
CA THR A 79 1.41 -12.44 -13.08
C THR A 79 2.17 -12.62 -11.78
N ILE A 80 2.78 -11.56 -11.25
CA ILE A 80 3.48 -11.59 -9.95
C ILE A 80 2.48 -11.91 -8.84
N TYR A 81 1.32 -11.22 -8.79
CA TYR A 81 0.29 -11.51 -7.79
C TYR A 81 -0.22 -12.95 -7.86
N GLN A 82 -0.52 -13.45 -9.07
CA GLN A 82 -1.01 -14.81 -9.26
C GLN A 82 0.02 -15.85 -8.82
N SER A 83 1.31 -15.63 -9.10
CA SER A 83 2.40 -16.51 -8.63
C SER A 83 2.56 -16.48 -7.11
N LEU A 84 2.32 -15.35 -6.44
CA LEU A 84 2.33 -15.26 -4.98
C LEU A 84 1.11 -15.92 -4.32
N TYR A 85 -0.08 -15.78 -4.93
CA TYR A 85 -1.34 -16.25 -4.35
C TYR A 85 -1.69 -17.71 -4.68
N GLN A 86 -1.10 -18.27 -5.74
CA GLN A 86 -1.35 -19.64 -6.18
C GLN A 86 -0.04 -20.44 -6.20
N PRO A 87 0.33 -21.08 -5.08
CA PRO A 87 1.54 -21.93 -5.01
C PRO A 87 1.57 -23.01 -6.10
N SER A 88 0.40 -23.51 -6.51
CA SER A 88 0.24 -24.50 -7.58
C SER A 88 0.67 -24.02 -8.97
N ARG A 89 0.77 -22.70 -9.21
CA ARG A 89 1.33 -22.14 -10.46
C ARG A 89 2.85 -22.10 -10.48
N GLY A 90 3.49 -22.34 -9.33
CA GLY A 90 4.93 -22.35 -9.14
C GLY A 90 5.60 -21.01 -9.44
N GLY A 91 6.88 -20.93 -9.08
CA GLY A 91 7.77 -19.84 -9.50
C GLY A 91 7.93 -18.69 -8.49
N LEU A 92 7.20 -18.65 -7.38
CA LEU A 92 7.53 -17.78 -6.24
C LEU A 92 7.13 -18.49 -4.94
N GLU A 93 7.93 -18.33 -3.89
CA GLU A 93 7.60 -18.81 -2.55
C GLU A 93 6.44 -18.01 -1.95
N HIS A 94 5.42 -18.70 -1.40
CA HIS A 94 4.24 -18.04 -0.81
C HIS A 94 4.62 -17.13 0.37
N THR A 95 5.74 -17.40 1.04
CA THR A 95 6.26 -16.59 2.15
C THR A 95 6.60 -15.16 1.76
N LEU A 96 6.87 -14.89 0.47
CA LEU A 96 7.12 -13.56 -0.10
C LEU A 96 5.89 -12.65 -0.08
N THR A 97 4.68 -13.20 0.16
CA THR A 97 3.47 -12.39 0.39
C THR A 97 3.62 -11.42 1.58
N ARG A 98 4.52 -11.73 2.54
CA ARG A 98 4.88 -10.85 3.66
C ARG A 98 5.53 -9.55 3.21
N SER A 99 6.20 -9.55 2.06
CA SER A 99 6.85 -8.36 1.51
C SER A 99 5.90 -7.45 0.73
N LEU A 100 4.65 -7.88 0.47
CA LEU A 100 3.63 -7.02 -0.11
C LEU A 100 3.22 -5.95 0.91
N ARG A 101 2.81 -4.77 0.43
CA ARG A 101 2.38 -3.62 1.27
C ARG A 101 1.35 -3.99 2.34
N THR A 102 0.46 -4.91 2.02
CA THR A 102 -0.57 -5.38 2.95
C THR A 102 -0.17 -6.62 3.75
N GLY A 103 0.91 -7.31 3.38
CA GLY A 103 1.35 -8.59 3.95
C GLY A 103 0.36 -9.75 3.76
N ARG A 104 -0.55 -9.64 2.78
CA ARG A 104 -1.68 -10.55 2.61
C ARG A 104 -1.40 -11.55 1.49
N GLY A 105 -1.68 -12.83 1.74
CA GLY A 105 -1.70 -13.88 0.71
C GLY A 105 -3.01 -13.99 -0.07
N LEU A 106 -4.04 -13.20 0.27
CA LEU A 106 -5.37 -13.22 -0.37
C LEU A 106 -5.99 -11.82 -0.41
N ARG A 107 -6.76 -11.54 -1.47
CA ARG A 107 -7.55 -10.31 -1.63
C ARG A 107 -8.79 -10.36 -0.73
N ARG A 108 -9.09 -9.27 0.00
CA ARG A 108 -10.32 -9.15 0.79
C ARG A 108 -11.32 -8.19 0.13
N PRO A 109 -12.62 -8.47 0.15
CA PRO A 109 -13.65 -7.46 -0.09
C PRO A 109 -13.59 -6.37 0.98
N SER A 110 -13.77 -5.12 0.58
CA SER A 110 -13.87 -3.99 1.51
C SER A 110 -15.31 -3.83 1.99
N ARG A 111 -15.57 -4.08 3.27
CA ARG A 111 -16.68 -3.48 4.02
C ARG A 111 -16.22 -3.23 5.45
N LYS A 112 -16.41 -2.01 5.93
CA LYS A 112 -16.43 -1.69 7.37
C LYS A 112 -17.61 -0.78 7.65
N ALA A 113 -18.38 -1.15 8.67
CA ALA A 113 -19.40 -0.29 9.27
C ALA A 113 -18.71 0.83 10.06
N GLY A 114 -19.28 2.04 9.99
CA GLY A 114 -18.75 3.22 10.65
C GLY A 114 -18.87 3.15 12.16
N GLN A 115 -17.84 3.62 12.86
CA GLN A 115 -17.95 4.05 14.26
C GLN A 115 -18.06 5.57 14.30
N ARG A 116 -18.91 6.11 15.18
CA ARG A 116 -18.95 7.54 15.48
C ARG A 116 -17.67 7.94 16.22
N LYS A 117 -16.94 8.92 15.69
CA LYS A 117 -15.87 9.63 16.42
C LYS A 117 -16.44 10.91 17.05
N ASN A 118 -15.85 11.37 18.15
CA ASN A 118 -16.15 12.67 18.77
C ASN A 118 -15.71 13.81 17.83
N ARG A 119 -16.49 14.89 17.77
CA ARG A 119 -16.21 16.06 16.93
C ARG A 119 -15.20 17.01 17.60
N ILE A 120 -14.29 17.57 16.82
CA ILE A 120 -13.42 18.68 17.26
C ILE A 120 -14.26 19.98 17.22
N PRO A 121 -14.15 20.87 18.23
CA PRO A 121 -14.81 22.18 18.19
C PRO A 121 -14.22 23.12 17.12
N ASP A 122 -15.05 23.99 16.54
CA ASP A 122 -14.67 25.10 15.64
C ASP A 122 -13.77 24.75 14.44
N MET A 123 -13.91 23.56 13.86
CA MET A 123 -13.09 23.14 12.71
C MET A 123 -13.33 23.99 11.45
N ALA A 124 -12.26 24.40 10.78
CA ALA A 124 -12.32 24.85 9.38
C ALA A 124 -12.56 23.64 8.46
N ASN A 125 -13.60 23.68 7.63
CA ASN A 125 -13.96 22.54 6.78
C ASN A 125 -13.08 22.51 5.52
N ILE A 126 -12.79 21.31 5.01
CA ILE A 126 -12.05 21.12 3.75
C ILE A 126 -12.69 21.82 2.54
N ALA A 127 -14.00 22.08 2.56
CA ALA A 127 -14.71 22.84 1.54
C ALA A 127 -14.25 24.30 1.46
N ASP A 128 -13.77 24.87 2.57
CA ASP A 128 -13.32 26.26 2.68
C ASP A 128 -11.85 26.44 2.26
N ARG A 129 -11.16 25.35 1.90
CA ARG A 129 -9.75 25.41 1.48
C ARG A 129 -9.60 26.14 0.14
N PRO A 130 -8.45 26.79 -0.10
CA PRO A 130 -8.15 27.41 -1.39
C PRO A 130 -8.31 26.44 -2.56
N LYS A 131 -8.86 26.92 -3.69
CA LYS A 131 -9.12 26.06 -4.87
C LYS A 131 -7.84 25.49 -5.47
N GLU A 132 -6.72 26.20 -5.38
CA GLU A 132 -5.38 25.77 -5.81
C GLU A 132 -4.93 24.44 -5.18
N VAL A 133 -5.41 24.09 -3.98
CA VAL A 133 -5.05 22.80 -3.34
C VAL A 133 -5.47 21.59 -4.19
N LYS A 134 -6.49 21.73 -5.05
CA LYS A 134 -7.03 20.65 -5.88
C LYS A 134 -6.12 20.29 -7.06
N ASP A 135 -5.47 21.27 -7.67
CA ASP A 135 -4.68 21.08 -8.89
C ASP A 135 -3.29 20.49 -8.63
N ARG A 136 -2.79 20.59 -7.39
CA ARG A 136 -1.46 20.12 -6.96
C ARG A 136 -0.32 20.78 -7.74
N ALA A 137 -0.55 21.96 -8.33
CA ALA A 137 0.43 22.68 -9.12
C ALA A 137 1.44 23.43 -8.24
N VAL A 138 1.06 23.74 -7.00
CA VAL A 138 1.88 24.52 -6.06
C VAL A 138 2.24 23.68 -4.83
N ALA A 139 3.50 23.76 -4.44
CA ALA A 139 4.01 23.10 -3.24
C ALA A 139 3.64 23.86 -1.96
N GLY A 140 3.53 23.13 -0.86
CA GLY A 140 3.22 23.64 0.47
C GLY A 140 1.83 23.26 0.98
N HIS A 141 1.14 22.36 0.28
CA HIS A 141 -0.16 21.83 0.70
C HIS A 141 0.01 20.38 1.14
N TRP A 142 -0.24 20.13 2.42
CA TRP A 142 0.06 18.85 3.07
C TRP A 142 -1.22 18.07 3.40
N GLU A 143 -1.15 16.75 3.30
CA GLU A 143 -2.12 15.82 3.89
C GLU A 143 -1.51 15.16 5.12
N GLY A 144 -2.23 15.21 6.24
CA GLY A 144 -1.83 14.64 7.51
C GLY A 144 -2.63 13.39 7.92
N ASP A 145 -2.00 12.48 8.66
CA ASP A 145 -2.63 11.33 9.31
C ASP A 145 -1.73 10.73 10.39
N LEU A 146 -2.26 9.77 11.16
CA LEU A 146 -1.52 8.99 12.15
C LEU A 146 -1.39 7.51 11.78
N ILE A 147 -0.16 7.01 11.93
CA ILE A 147 0.14 5.59 12.04
C ILE A 147 0.21 5.24 13.52
N ILE A 148 -0.86 4.63 14.04
CA ILE A 148 -0.90 4.20 15.45
C ILE A 148 -0.11 2.89 15.64
N GLY A 149 0.66 2.85 16.72
CA GLY A 149 1.49 1.73 17.19
C GLY A 149 0.77 0.77 18.14
N LYS A 150 1.55 -0.09 18.79
CA LYS A 150 1.06 -1.13 19.68
C LYS A 150 0.26 -0.55 20.84
N ARG A 151 -0.91 -1.14 21.13
CA ARG A 151 -1.80 -0.77 22.24
C ARG A 151 -2.22 0.72 22.28
N ASN A 152 -2.09 1.44 21.16
CA ASN A 152 -2.35 2.87 21.08
C ASN A 152 -1.45 3.72 22.01
N LEU A 153 -0.26 3.22 22.36
CA LEU A 153 0.68 3.90 23.26
C LEU A 153 1.69 4.78 22.53
N SER A 154 1.94 4.53 21.25
CA SER A 154 2.85 5.29 20.40
C SER A 154 2.23 5.50 19.02
N ALA A 155 2.71 6.50 18.29
CA ALA A 155 2.29 6.79 16.93
C ALA A 155 3.44 7.39 16.09
N ILE A 156 3.20 7.49 14.80
CA ILE A 156 3.96 8.33 13.87
C ILE A 156 2.95 9.20 13.14
N GLY A 157 3.10 10.52 13.23
CA GLY A 157 2.40 11.45 12.36
C GLY A 157 3.01 11.43 10.97
N THR A 158 2.16 11.52 9.95
CA THR A 158 2.58 11.44 8.55
C THR A 158 2.12 12.69 7.83
N LEU A 159 3.06 13.44 7.27
CA LEU A 159 2.78 14.63 6.46
C LEU A 159 3.21 14.33 5.03
N VAL A 160 2.29 14.45 4.08
CA VAL A 160 2.55 14.20 2.67
C VAL A 160 2.24 15.45 1.86
N GLU A 161 3.26 16.02 1.23
CA GLU A 161 3.13 17.17 0.34
C GLU A 161 2.41 16.74 -0.94
N ARG A 162 1.36 17.46 -1.33
CA ARG A 162 0.41 17.02 -2.37
C ARG A 162 0.93 17.15 -3.80
N SER A 163 1.90 18.03 -4.04
CA SER A 163 2.50 18.32 -5.34
C SER A 163 3.73 17.45 -5.61
N THR A 164 4.69 17.42 -4.69
CA THR A 164 5.97 16.71 -4.81
C THR A 164 5.90 15.27 -4.31
N GLY A 165 4.93 14.95 -3.45
CA GLY A 165 4.85 13.65 -2.77
C GLY A 165 5.88 13.49 -1.65
N THR A 166 6.57 14.56 -1.24
CA THR A 166 7.52 14.55 -0.12
C THR A 166 6.82 14.10 1.16
N VAL A 167 7.46 13.20 1.91
CA VAL A 167 6.94 12.66 3.17
C VAL A 167 7.80 13.15 4.32
N MET A 168 7.16 13.66 5.37
CA MET A 168 7.80 13.92 6.66
C MET A 168 7.10 13.10 7.74
N LEU A 169 7.90 12.48 8.61
CA LEU A 169 7.41 11.67 9.71
C LEU A 169 7.60 12.42 11.02
N VAL A 170 6.55 12.46 11.84
CA VAL A 170 6.53 13.08 13.16
C VAL A 170 6.55 11.97 14.20
N HIS A 171 7.66 11.84 14.94
CA HIS A 171 7.77 10.79 15.96
C HIS A 171 6.91 11.12 17.18
N LEU A 172 6.05 10.18 17.58
CA LEU A 172 5.16 10.33 18.74
C LEU A 172 5.31 9.11 19.67
N PRO A 173 6.45 8.96 20.37
CA PRO A 173 6.74 7.78 21.18
C PRO A 173 5.83 7.64 22.42
N ASP A 174 5.39 8.78 22.97
CA ASP A 174 4.61 8.84 24.22
C ASP A 174 3.08 8.89 23.99
N GLY A 175 2.67 8.78 22.73
CA GLY A 175 1.26 8.75 22.34
C GLY A 175 0.88 9.90 21.41
N TYR A 176 -0.38 9.91 20.99
CA TYR A 176 -0.89 10.76 19.91
C TYR A 176 -1.99 11.73 20.37
N LYS A 177 -2.16 11.88 21.67
CA LYS A 177 -3.12 12.86 22.19
C LYS A 177 -2.66 14.29 21.87
N PRO A 178 -3.56 15.29 21.92
CA PRO A 178 -3.22 16.68 21.58
C PRO A 178 -1.97 17.21 22.27
N GLU A 179 -1.76 16.86 23.54
CA GLU A 179 -0.60 17.25 24.34
C GLU A 179 0.75 16.77 23.78
N HIS A 180 0.75 15.73 22.93
CA HIS A 180 1.93 15.21 22.25
C HIS A 180 1.93 15.60 20.77
N THR A 181 0.79 15.48 20.09
CA THR A 181 0.67 15.72 18.65
C THR A 181 0.90 17.17 18.28
N ALA A 182 0.31 18.13 19.01
CA ALA A 182 0.46 19.54 18.70
C ALA A 182 1.92 20.03 18.76
N PRO A 183 2.68 19.83 19.86
CA PRO A 183 4.06 20.31 19.92
C PRO A 183 4.98 19.62 18.90
N ALA A 184 4.85 18.30 18.70
CA ALA A 184 5.68 17.57 17.75
C ALA A 184 5.37 17.96 16.29
N LEU A 185 4.09 18.22 15.97
CA LEU A 185 3.68 18.70 14.65
C LEU A 185 4.21 20.12 14.39
N THR A 186 4.13 21.01 15.39
CA THR A 186 4.71 22.35 15.31
C THR A 186 6.22 22.29 15.07
N GLU A 187 6.97 21.53 15.88
CA GLU A 187 8.42 21.35 15.73
C GLU A 187 8.76 20.91 14.29
N GLN A 188 8.04 19.91 13.76
CA GLN A 188 8.29 19.40 12.43
C GLN A 188 7.97 20.44 11.34
N LEU A 189 6.84 21.14 11.45
CA LEU A 189 6.44 22.14 10.46
C LEU A 189 7.35 23.37 10.47
N GLU A 190 7.89 23.76 11.62
CA GLU A 190 8.83 24.89 11.74
C GLU A 190 10.16 24.64 11.03
N THR A 191 10.53 23.38 10.80
CA THR A 191 11.70 23.05 9.95
C THR A 191 11.50 23.47 8.49
N LEU A 192 10.26 23.72 8.06
CA LEU A 192 9.93 24.11 6.70
C LEU A 192 10.03 25.63 6.50
N PRO A 193 10.56 26.07 5.34
CA PRO A 193 10.40 27.44 4.88
C PRO A 193 8.94 27.87 4.89
N ALA A 194 8.66 29.13 5.24
CA ALA A 194 7.29 29.65 5.34
C ALA A 194 6.47 29.45 4.05
N ILE A 195 7.11 29.53 2.87
CA ILE A 195 6.46 29.32 1.58
C ILE A 195 5.88 27.89 1.39
N LEU A 196 6.42 26.91 2.12
CA LEU A 196 5.95 25.52 2.12
C LEU A 196 4.92 25.24 3.23
N ARG A 197 4.57 26.21 4.08
CA ARG A 197 3.58 26.05 5.15
C ARG A 197 2.25 26.69 4.77
N ARG A 198 1.67 26.31 3.62
CA ARG A 198 0.40 26.91 3.16
C ARG A 198 -0.79 26.31 3.88
N THR A 199 -1.04 25.02 3.66
CA THR A 199 -2.23 24.35 4.24
C THR A 199 -1.93 22.94 4.70
N LEU A 200 -2.56 22.49 5.77
CA LEU A 200 -2.56 21.10 6.22
C LEU A 200 -3.99 20.56 6.26
N THR A 201 -4.24 19.44 5.60
CA THR A 201 -5.53 18.75 5.64
C THR A 201 -5.46 17.51 6.54
N TRP A 202 -6.30 17.42 7.58
CA TRP A 202 -6.35 16.28 8.52
C TRP A 202 -7.76 15.65 8.61
N ASP A 203 -7.87 14.46 9.20
CA ASP A 203 -9.18 13.92 9.62
C ASP A 203 -9.67 14.58 10.92
N GLN A 204 -10.92 14.31 11.30
CA GLN A 204 -11.52 14.85 12.54
C GLN A 204 -11.09 14.08 13.80
N GLY A 205 -9.85 13.58 13.82
CA GLY A 205 -9.30 12.83 14.94
C GLY A 205 -9.10 13.70 16.18
N SER A 206 -9.36 13.13 17.36
CA SER A 206 -9.26 13.86 18.63
C SER A 206 -7.84 14.34 18.94
N GLU A 207 -6.82 13.75 18.32
CA GLU A 207 -5.42 14.20 18.34
C GLU A 207 -5.24 15.64 17.88
N MET A 208 -6.09 16.11 16.97
CA MET A 208 -6.01 17.45 16.39
C MET A 208 -6.88 18.45 17.15
N ARG A 209 -7.24 18.17 18.41
CA ARG A 209 -8.07 19.09 19.21
C ARG A 209 -7.43 20.48 19.35
N ASP A 210 -6.12 20.53 19.55
CA ASP A 210 -5.37 21.77 19.76
C ASP A 210 -4.79 22.34 18.46
N TRP A 211 -5.39 22.04 17.31
CA TRP A 211 -4.91 22.48 15.99
C TRP A 211 -4.72 24.00 15.87
N LYS A 212 -5.52 24.81 16.58
CA LYS A 212 -5.40 26.27 16.58
C LYS A 212 -4.03 26.73 17.10
N SER A 213 -3.44 26.03 18.07
CA SER A 213 -2.10 26.36 18.59
C SER A 213 -1.02 26.07 17.54
N VAL A 214 -1.14 24.96 16.82
CA VAL A 214 -0.25 24.60 15.71
C VAL A 214 -0.34 25.64 14.60
N SER A 215 -1.56 26.01 14.20
CA SER A 215 -1.79 27.04 13.17
C SER A 215 -1.20 28.40 13.60
N ALA A 216 -1.42 28.81 14.85
CA ALA A 216 -0.88 30.07 15.38
C ALA A 216 0.65 30.09 15.44
N ALA A 217 1.29 28.99 15.85
CA ALA A 217 2.75 28.91 15.95
C ALA A 217 3.42 28.87 14.57
N THR A 218 2.86 28.09 13.64
CA THR A 218 3.50 27.79 12.35
C THR A 218 3.05 28.70 11.21
N GLY A 219 1.92 29.40 11.37
CA GLY A 219 1.27 30.17 10.31
C GLY A 219 0.57 29.32 9.24
N ILE A 220 0.47 28.00 9.42
CA ILE A 220 -0.19 27.11 8.46
C ILE A 220 -1.72 27.13 8.65
N ASP A 221 -2.47 27.13 7.56
CA ASP A 221 -3.92 26.96 7.62
C ASP A 221 -4.30 25.47 7.73
N ILE A 222 -5.06 25.10 8.75
CA ILE A 222 -5.45 23.70 8.98
C ILE A 222 -6.92 23.50 8.64
N TYR A 223 -7.20 22.51 7.80
CA TYR A 223 -8.54 22.13 7.35
C TYR A 223 -8.86 20.68 7.67
N PHE A 224 -10.14 20.42 7.94
CA PHE A 224 -10.62 19.10 8.34
C PHE A 224 -11.52 18.46 7.29
N CYS A 225 -11.26 17.18 7.02
CA CYS A 225 -12.07 16.38 6.10
C CYS A 225 -13.49 16.17 6.61
N ASP A 226 -14.40 15.87 5.69
CA ASP A 226 -15.75 15.48 6.04
C ASP A 226 -15.77 14.11 6.73
N PRO A 227 -16.72 13.88 7.66
CA PRO A 227 -16.90 12.56 8.25
C PRO A 227 -17.15 11.52 7.15
N HIS A 228 -16.52 10.35 7.30
CA HIS A 228 -16.67 9.23 6.35
C HIS A 228 -16.17 9.51 4.92
N ALA A 229 -15.30 10.51 4.73
CA ALA A 229 -14.73 10.86 3.42
C ALA A 229 -13.22 10.58 3.30
N PRO A 230 -12.74 9.33 3.45
CA PRO A 230 -11.30 9.02 3.40
C PRO A 230 -10.65 9.40 2.06
N TRP A 231 -11.41 9.41 0.96
CA TRP A 231 -10.92 9.80 -0.37
C TRP A 231 -10.41 11.25 -0.45
N GLN A 232 -10.80 12.11 0.51
CA GLN A 232 -10.29 13.48 0.59
C GLN A 232 -8.80 13.56 0.98
N ARG A 233 -8.22 12.46 1.49
CA ARG A 233 -6.79 12.28 1.80
C ARG A 233 -6.19 11.04 1.14
N GLY A 234 -6.56 10.78 -0.12
CA GLY A 234 -6.13 9.59 -0.84
C GLY A 234 -4.60 9.46 -1.00
N THR A 235 -3.86 10.57 -0.98
CA THR A 235 -2.39 10.54 -1.08
C THR A 235 -1.79 9.97 0.19
N ASN A 236 -2.23 10.48 1.34
CA ASN A 236 -1.78 10.01 2.64
C ASN A 236 -2.20 8.55 2.90
N GLU A 237 -3.41 8.12 2.49
CA GLU A 237 -3.81 6.71 2.61
C GLU A 237 -2.85 5.76 1.87
N ASN A 238 -2.47 6.10 0.63
CA ASN A 238 -1.50 5.33 -0.13
C ASN A 238 -0.10 5.34 0.54
N THR A 239 0.37 6.51 0.96
CA THR A 239 1.67 6.67 1.63
C THR A 239 1.72 5.88 2.94
N ASN A 240 0.66 5.90 3.74
CA ASN A 240 0.56 5.09 4.96
C ASN A 240 0.62 3.60 4.64
N GLY A 241 0.02 3.16 3.53
CA GLY A 241 0.18 1.79 3.03
C GLY A 241 1.64 1.43 2.72
N ILE A 242 2.44 2.37 2.23
CA ILE A 242 3.88 2.19 2.00
C ILE A 242 4.62 2.12 3.34
N LEU A 243 4.42 3.10 4.21
CA LEU A 243 5.07 3.21 5.52
C LEU A 243 4.81 1.99 6.40
N ARG A 244 3.62 1.38 6.31
CA ARG A 244 3.29 0.14 7.05
C ARG A 244 4.15 -1.07 6.69
N GLN A 245 4.94 -1.02 5.63
CA GLN A 245 5.97 -2.03 5.37
C GLN A 245 7.12 -1.92 6.38
N TYR A 246 7.53 -0.69 6.68
CA TYR A 246 8.62 -0.38 7.62
C TYR A 246 8.14 -0.31 9.07
N PHE A 247 6.89 0.11 9.27
CA PHE A 247 6.21 0.20 10.57
C PHE A 247 4.99 -0.72 10.64
N PRO A 248 5.18 -2.05 10.74
CA PRO A 248 4.09 -3.02 10.70
C PRO A 248 2.97 -2.73 11.69
N LYS A 249 1.74 -3.08 11.32
CA LYS A 249 0.60 -2.85 12.22
C LYS A 249 0.78 -3.63 13.53
N GLY A 250 0.69 -2.91 14.65
CA GLY A 250 0.83 -3.47 15.99
C GLY A 250 2.29 -3.59 16.47
N SER A 251 3.27 -3.10 15.70
CA SER A 251 4.63 -2.89 16.20
C SER A 251 4.66 -1.77 17.25
N ASP A 252 5.65 -1.83 18.13
CA ASP A 252 5.91 -0.74 19.06
C ASP A 252 6.69 0.36 18.33
N LEU A 253 6.09 1.53 18.18
CA LEU A 253 6.71 2.64 17.45
C LEU A 253 7.62 3.48 18.34
N SER A 254 7.57 3.29 19.66
CA SER A 254 8.49 3.95 20.59
C SER A 254 9.92 3.40 20.49
N ALA A 255 10.08 2.19 19.93
CA ALA A 255 11.38 1.56 19.72
C ALA A 255 12.21 2.19 18.58
N HIS A 256 11.60 3.04 17.74
CA HIS A 256 12.29 3.82 16.73
C HIS A 256 12.70 5.17 17.30
N SER A 257 13.82 5.72 16.85
CA SER A 257 14.22 7.11 17.10
C SER A 257 13.77 8.04 15.98
N LYS A 258 13.89 9.36 16.18
CA LYS A 258 13.71 10.36 15.11
C LYS A 258 14.63 10.11 13.89
N ALA A 259 15.80 9.50 14.08
CA ALA A 259 16.74 9.21 12.99
C ALA A 259 16.42 7.91 12.23
N ASP A 260 15.63 7.00 12.83
CA ASP A 260 15.17 5.78 12.18
C ASP A 260 13.96 6.01 11.26
N LEU A 261 13.35 7.21 11.35
CA LEU A 261 12.21 7.68 10.57
C LEU A 261 12.67 8.46 9.34
#